data_AF-A0A2N1RVY1-F1
#
_entry.id   AF-A0A2N1RVY1-F1
#
_cell.length_a   1.000
_cell.length_b   1.000
_cell.length_c   1.000
_cell.angle_alpha   90.00
_cell.angle_beta   90.00
_cell.angle_gamma   90.00
#
_symmetry.space_group_name_H-M   'P 1'
#
loop_
_entity.id
_entity.type
_entity.pdbx_description
1 polymer ?
#
loop_
_entity_poly.entity_id
_entity_poly.type
_entity_poly.pdbx_seq_one_letter_code
_entity_poly.pdbx_strand_id
1 'polypeptide(L)' 'MPEVNQAICIGCGACEYVCPVRPVKAIYVEGNKIHEKAELPKKEKKRVVEKEDFPF' A
#
# COMPACT_ATOMS: atom_id res chain seq x y z
N MET A 1 -2.48 -8.48 12.93
CA MET A 1 -1.71 -7.23 13.16
C MET A 1 -1.27 -6.71 11.80
N PRO A 2 -1.27 -5.39 11.53
CA PRO A 2 -0.67 -4.88 10.29
C PRO A 2 0.83 -5.21 10.28
N GLU A 3 1.32 -5.70 9.14
CA GLU A 3 2.71 -6.10 8.94
C GLU A 3 3.28 -5.39 7.70
N VAL A 4 4.58 -5.05 7.76
CA VAL A 4 5.28 -4.36 6.68
C VAL A 4 6.33 -5.30 6.12
N ASN A 5 6.24 -5.57 4.82
CA ASN A 5 7.31 -6.23 4.10
C ASN A 5 8.32 -5.18 3.61
N GLN A 6 9.48 -5.13 4.27
CA GLN A 6 10.56 -4.19 3.98
C GLN A 6 11.09 -4.33 2.53
N ALA A 7 11.03 -5.52 1.94
CA ALA A 7 11.54 -5.75 0.57
C ALA A 7 10.72 -5.03 -0.53
N ILE A 8 9.49 -4.61 -0.23
CA ILE A 8 8.61 -3.88 -1.18
C ILE A 8 8.30 -2.44 -0.74
N CYS A 9 8.79 -2.03 0.43
CA CYS A 9 8.53 -0.70 0.96
C CYS A 9 9.40 0.33 0.22
N ILE A 10 8.78 1.31 -0.44
CA ILE A 10 9.49 2.36 -1.20
C ILE A 10 9.60 3.69 -0.42
N GLY A 11 9.23 3.72 0.86
CA GLY A 11 9.30 4.92 1.69
C GLY A 11 8.31 6.03 1.30
N CYS A 12 7.17 5.73 0.65
CA CYS A 12 6.23 6.76 0.20
C CYS A 12 5.37 7.41 1.30
N GLY A 13 5.31 6.82 2.49
CA GLY A 13 4.56 7.37 3.64
C GLY A 13 3.03 7.25 3.57
N ALA A 14 2.46 6.64 2.53
CA ALA A 14 1.00 6.51 2.39
C ALA A 14 0.34 5.76 3.57
N CYS A 15 1.00 4.70 4.06
CA CYS A 15 0.54 3.93 5.21
C CYS A 15 0.55 4.76 6.51
N GLU A 16 1.57 5.60 6.70
CA GLU A 16 1.61 6.55 7.82
C GLU A 16 0.54 7.64 7.68
N TYR A 17 0.29 8.15 6.48
CA TYR A 17 -0.72 9.18 6.24
C TYR A 17 -2.14 8.70 6.59
N VAL A 18 -2.52 7.51 6.13
CA VAL A 18 -3.87 6.94 6.35
C VAL A 18 -4.07 6.40 7.77
N CYS A 19 -3.01 6.25 8.56
CA CYS A 19 -3.08 5.65 9.89
C CYS A 19 -4.12 6.38 10.78
N PRO A 20 -5.16 5.69 11.28
CA PRO A 20 -6.23 6.32 12.07
C PRO A 20 -5.89 6.49 13.55
N VAL A 21 -4.80 5.88 14.02
CA VAL A 21 -4.42 5.88 15.44
C VAL A 21 -4.01 7.29 15.87
N ARG A 22 -4.48 7.71 17.05
CA ARG A 22 -4.25 9.03 17.65
C ARG A 22 -3.91 8.86 19.14
N PRO A 23 -3.16 9.80 19.75
CA PRO A 23 -2.56 11.00 19.15
C PRO A 23 -1.31 10.71 18.32
N VAL A 24 -0.64 9.59 18.60
CA VAL A 24 0.55 9.13 17.89
C VAL A 24 0.15 8.02 16.93
N LYS A 25 0.66 8.08 15.71
CA LYS A 25 0.42 7.07 14.68
C LYS A 25 1.10 5.76 15.07
N ALA A 26 0.53 4.63 14.63
CA ALA A 26 1.09 3.31 14.91
C ALA A 26 2.33 2.96 14.05
N ILE A 27 2.61 3.75 13.03
CA ILE A 27 3.71 3.57 12.09
C ILE A 27 4.29 4.93 11.72
N TYR A 28 5.60 4.97 11.50
CA TYR A 28 6.35 6.10 10.97
C TYR A 28 7.20 5.62 9.79
N VAL A 29 7.29 6.41 8.74
CA VAL A 29 8.03 6.06 7.52
C VAL A 29 9.10 7.12 7.26
N GLU A 30 10.35 6.67 7.22
CA GLU A 30 11.44 7.48 6.69
C GLU A 30 11.50 7.31 5.17
N GLY A 31 11.43 8.42 4.44
CA GLY A 31 11.55 8.39 2.99
C GLY A 31 12.95 7.99 2.55
N ASN A 32 13.03 7.26 1.43
CA ASN A 32 14.32 6.90 0.85
C ASN A 32 15.07 8.16 0.40
N LYS A 33 16.38 8.24 0.68
CA LYS A 33 17.23 9.37 0.27
C LYS A 33 17.24 9.57 -1.24
N ILE A 34 17.07 8.49 -1.99
CA ILE A 34 16.99 8.44 -3.44
C ILE A 34 15.66 7.78 -3.78
N HIS A 35 14.89 8.38 -4.69
CA HIS A 35 13.60 7.86 -5.08
C HIS A 35 13.78 6.58 -5.90
N GLU A 36 13.38 5.44 -5.33
CA GLU A 36 13.44 4.14 -6.00
C GLU A 36 12.19 3.93 -6.86
N LYS A 37 12.36 3.34 -8.05
CA LYS A 37 11.21 2.95 -8.87
C LYS A 37 10.62 1.67 -8.30
N ALA A 38 9.32 1.69 -7.99
CA ALA A 38 8.61 0.50 -7.58
C ALA A 38 8.69 -0.57 -8.67
N GLU A 39 8.94 -1.82 -8.27
CA GLU A 39 8.81 -2.95 -9.17
C GLU A 39 7.36 -3.06 -9.65
N LEU A 40 7.19 -3.41 -10.92
CA LEU A 40 5.86 -3.64 -11.47
C LEU A 40 5.21 -4.82 -10.75
N PRO A 41 3.96 -4.70 -10.28
CA PRO A 41 3.27 -5.80 -9.62
C PRO A 41 3.14 -6.98 -10.60
N LYS A 42 3.25 -8.20 -10.09
CA LYS A 42 3.02 -9.41 -10.89
C LYS A 42 1.60 -9.34 -11.45
N LYS A 43 1.48 -9.30 -12.78
CA LYS A 43 0.19 -9.34 -13.48
C LYS A 43 -0.37 -10.75 -13.40
N GLU A 44 -1.02 -11.07 -12.29
CA GLU A 44 -1.89 -12.24 -12.25
C GLU A 44 -3.15 -11.94 -13.07
N LYS A 45 -3.62 -12.94 -13.81
CA LYS A 45 -4.89 -12.85 -14.54
C LYS A 45 -6.00 -12.70 -13.52
N LYS A 46 -6.42 -11.47 -13.24
CA LYS A 46 -7.66 -11.22 -12.51
C LYS A 46 -8.77 -11.96 -13.25
N ARG A 47 -9.48 -12.85 -12.56
CA ARG A 47 -10.72 -13.43 -13.09
C ARG A 47 -11.63 -12.25 -13.40
N VAL A 48 -12.06 -12.14 -14.65
CA VAL A 48 -13.12 -11.22 -15.02
C VAL A 48 -14.35 -11.77 -14.31
N VAL A 49 -14.74 -11.16 -13.19
CA VAL A 49 -16.08 -11.37 -12.66
C VAL A 49 -16.97 -10.56 -13.59
N GLU A 50 -17.79 -11.25 -14.37
CA GLU A 50 -18.86 -10.61 -15.14
C GLU A 50 -19.64 -9.75 -14.16
N LYS A 51 -19.66 -8.44 -14.39
CA LYS A 51 -20.43 -7.51 -13.55
C LYS A 51 -21.89 -7.71 -13.89
N GLU A 52 -22.52 -8.68 -13.25
CA GLU A 52 -23.97 -8.68 -13.07
C GLU A 52 -24.27 -7.48 -12.14
N ASP A 53 -25.05 -6.54 -12.65
CA ASP A 53 -25.42 -5.23 -12.09
C ASP A 53 -24.99 -4.99 -10.63
N PHE A 54 -23.95 -4.19 -10.47
CA PHE A 54 -23.53 -3.70 -9.16
C PHE A 54 -24.65 -2.79 -8.62
N PRO A 55 -25.29 -3.10 -7.48
CA PRO A 55 -26.54 -2.48 -7.07
C PRO A 55 -26.30 -1.09 -6.46
N PHE A 56 -25.99 -0.13 -7.33
CA PHE A 56 -26.31 1.29 -7.13
C PHE A 56 -27.56 1.62 -7.92
#